data_AF-A0A6P0NL98-F1
#
_entry.id   AF-A0A6P0NL98-F1
#
_cell.length_a   1.000
_cell.length_b   1.000
_cell.length_c   1.000
_cell.angle_alpha   90.00
_cell.angle_beta   90.00
_cell.angle_gamma   90.00
#
_symmetry.space_group_name_H-M   'P 1'
#
loop_
_entity.id
_entity.type
_entity.pdbx_description
1 polymer ?
#
loop_
_entity_poly.entity_id
_entity_poly.type
_entity_poly.pdbx_seq_one_letter_code
_entity_poly.pdbx_strand_id
1 'polypeptide(L)' 'MKARYKYRIYPNPIQITKLNQLFGCCRYVWNQSLAYCNQLYIFGEKKPSYTDLTKQFITQAKRELLWLKDVASTPLQQ' A
#
# COMPACT_ATOMS: atom_id res chain seq x y z
N MET A 1 -21.37 15.68 16.50
CA MET A 1 -20.01 16.16 16.82
C MET A 1 -19.03 15.01 16.59
N LYS A 2 -18.07 15.09 15.64
CA LYS A 2 -17.09 14.01 15.45
C LYS A 2 -15.93 14.21 16.43
N ALA A 3 -15.83 13.36 17.44
CA ALA A 3 -14.68 13.35 18.34
C ALA A 3 -13.43 12.86 17.58
N ARG A 4 -12.30 13.54 17.76
CA ARG A 4 -10.99 13.09 17.28
C ARG A 4 -10.19 12.61 18.47
N TYR A 5 -9.70 11.38 18.39
CA TYR A 5 -8.92 10.78 19.45
C TYR A 5 -7.46 10.66 19.03
N LYS A 6 -6.55 10.94 19.98
CA LYS A 6 -5.12 10.76 19.81
C LYS A 6 -4.64 9.80 20.88
N TYR A 7 -4.08 8.67 20.46
CA TYR A 7 -3.57 7.65 21.36
C TYR A 7 -2.09 7.39 21.07
N ARG A 8 -1.35 7.05 22.13
CA ARG A 8 0.00 6.49 22.01
C ARG A 8 -0.09 5.00 22.23
N ILE A 9 0.50 4.23 21.31
CA ILE A 9 0.65 2.78 21.45
C ILE A 9 2.07 2.45 21.91
N TYR A 10 2.22 1.33 22.61
CA TYR A 10 3.51 0.80 23.07
C TYR A 10 3.64 -0.65 22.56
N PRO A 11 3.99 -0.83 21.28
CA PRO A 11 4.06 -2.14 20.69
C PRO A 11 5.23 -2.96 21.26
N ASN A 12 5.02 -4.26 21.47
CA ASN A 12 6.09 -5.19 21.79
C ASN A 12 6.97 -5.46 20.55
N PRO A 13 8.13 -6.14 20.70
CA PRO A 13 9.06 -6.36 19.58
C PRO A 13 8.41 -7.04 18.36
N ILE A 14 7.54 -8.02 18.57
CA ILE A 14 6.84 -8.72 17.47
C ILE A 14 5.89 -7.77 16.74
N GLN A 15 5.17 -6.92 17.47
CA GLN A 15 4.26 -5.92 16.90
C GLN A 15 5.03 -4.86 16.11
N ILE A 16 6.18 -4.39 16.60
CA ILE A 16 7.04 -3.44 15.89
C ILE A 16 7.45 -4.00 14.52
N THR A 17 7.93 -5.25 14.48
CA THR A 17 8.32 -5.90 13.22
C THR A 17 7.14 -5.99 12.24
N LYS A 18 5.96 -6.41 12.70
CA LYS A 18 4.76 -6.49 11.86
C LYS A 18 4.30 -5.13 11.35
N LEU A 19 4.36 -4.09 12.18
CA LEU A 19 4.01 -2.72 11.79
C LEU A 19 5.00 -2.18 10.75
N ASN A 20 6.30 -2.38 10.96
CA ASN A 20 7.32 -1.98 9.99
C ASN A 20 7.13 -2.67 8.64
N GLN A 21 6.85 -3.98 8.65
CA GLN A 21 6.55 -4.72 7.43
C GLN A 21 5.29 -4.16 6.73
N LEU A 22 4.22 -3.94 7.49
CA LEU A 22 2.97 -3.40 6.96
C LEU A 22 3.17 -2.01 6.32
N PHE A 23 3.81 -1.09 7.03
CA PHE A 23 4.05 0.26 6.53
C PHE A 23 5.00 0.30 5.35
N GLY A 24 6.04 -0.55 5.37
CA GLY A 24 6.93 -0.74 4.23
C GLY A 24 6.18 -1.23 2.99
N CYS A 25 5.30 -2.21 3.15
CA CYS A 25 4.46 -2.72 2.07
C CYS A 25 3.51 -1.65 1.53
N CYS A 26 2.81 -0.90 2.39
CA CYS A 26 1.95 0.21 1.98
C CYS A 26 2.74 1.26 1.19
N ARG A 27 3.93 1.65 1.69
CA ARG A 27 4.80 2.62 1.02
C ARG A 27 5.23 2.12 -0.36
N TYR A 28 5.61 0.86 -0.48
CA TYR A 28 5.98 0.26 -1.75
C TYR A 28 4.84 0.32 -2.76
N VAL A 29 3.66 -0.19 -2.41
CA VAL A 29 2.49 -0.23 -3.30
C VAL A 29 2.12 1.18 -3.78
N TRP A 30 2.10 2.15 -2.85
CA TRP A 30 1.84 3.55 -3.18
C TRP A 30 2.86 4.10 -4.17
N ASN A 31 4.15 3.91 -3.90
CA ASN A 31 5.22 4.45 -4.75
C ASN A 31 5.20 3.82 -6.15
N GLN A 32 4.95 2.52 -6.27
CA GLN A 32 4.84 1.84 -7.57
C GLN A 32 3.62 2.36 -8.36
N SER A 33 2.47 2.47 -7.70
CA SER A 33 1.24 2.99 -8.32
C SER A 33 1.40 4.43 -8.79
N LEU A 34 2.04 5.28 -7.97
CA LEU A 34 2.30 6.67 -8.30
C LEU A 34 3.31 6.80 -9.46
N ALA A 35 4.40 6.04 -9.41
CA ALA A 35 5.41 6.04 -10.48
C ALA A 35 4.78 5.65 -11.83
N TYR A 36 3.92 4.62 -11.84
CA TYR A 36 3.20 4.20 -13.02
C TYR A 36 2.24 5.27 -13.53
N CYS A 37 1.46 5.91 -12.65
CA CYS A 37 0.58 7.01 -13.04
C CYS A 37 1.36 8.19 -13.63
N ASN A 38 2.52 8.53 -13.05
CA ASN A 38 3.38 9.61 -13.54
C ASN A 38 3.95 9.29 -14.92
N GLN A 39 4.36 8.03 -15.16
CA GLN A 39 4.83 7.59 -16.48
C GLN A 39 3.74 7.77 -17.53
N LEU A 40 2.53 7.25 -17.28
CA LEU A 40 1.41 7.39 -18.21
C LEU A 40 1.05 8.85 -18.48
N TYR A 41 1.09 9.69 -17.44
CA TYR A 41 0.85 11.12 -17.60
C TYR A 41 1.88 11.78 -18.54
N ILE A 42 3.17 11.44 -18.40
CA ILE A 42 4.23 11.96 -19.28
C ILE A 42 4.00 11.54 -20.74
N PHE A 43 3.48 10.33 -20.97
CA PHE A 43 3.13 9.84 -22.31
C PHE A 43 1.78 10.38 -22.84
N GLY A 44 1.08 11.23 -22.08
CA GLY A 44 -0.23 11.75 -22.46
C GLY A 44 -1.36 10.72 -22.37
N GLU A 45 -1.13 9.60 -21.68
CA GLU A 45 -2.10 8.54 -21.51
C GLU A 45 -3.10 8.84 -20.39
N LYS A 46 -4.25 8.16 -20.43
CA LYS A 46 -5.28 8.30 -19.43
C LYS A 46 -4.79 7.72 -18.09
N LYS A 47 -5.05 8.45 -17.01
CA LYS A 47 -4.81 7.96 -15.65
C LYS A 47 -5.59 6.64 -15.41
N PRO A 48 -4.92 5.57 -14.91
CA PRO A 48 -5.58 4.31 -14.57
C PRO A 48 -6.64 4.48 -13.50
N SER A 49 -7.65 3.60 -13.52
CA SER A 49 -8.63 3.57 -12.44
C SER A 49 -8.00 3.00 -11.17
N TYR A 50 -8.62 3.29 -10.02
CA TYR A 50 -8.23 2.69 -8.74
C TYR A 50 -8.26 1.15 -8.78
N THR A 51 -9.24 0.57 -9.48
CA THR A 51 -9.34 -0.89 -9.64
C THR A 51 -8.20 -1.46 -10.47
N ASP A 52 -7.73 -0.75 -11.49
CA ASP A 52 -6.58 -1.16 -12.30
C ASP A 52 -5.30 -1.18 -11.46
N LEU A 53 -5.05 -0.09 -10.72
CA LEU A 53 -3.89 0.04 -9.84
C LEU A 53 -3.89 -1.05 -8.75
N THR A 54 -5.03 -1.30 -8.12
CA THR A 54 -5.17 -2.35 -7.11
C THR A 54 -4.90 -3.74 -7.68
N LYS A 55 -5.45 -4.04 -8.87
CA LYS A 55 -5.22 -5.33 -9.53
C LYS A 55 -3.73 -5.55 -9.83
N GLN A 56 -3.06 -4.52 -10.35
CA GLN A 56 -1.66 -4.60 -10.76
C GLN A 56 -0.70 -4.61 -9.55
N PHE A 57 -0.78 -3.59 -8.69
CA PHE A 57 0.23 -3.36 -7.64
C PHE A 57 -0.09 -4.03 -6.31
N ILE A 58 -1.26 -4.68 -6.17
CA ILE A 58 -1.61 -5.46 -4.99
C ILE A 58 -1.91 -6.91 -5.36
N THR A 59 -2.96 -7.17 -6.15
CA THR A 59 -3.39 -8.55 -6.43
C THR A 59 -2.33 -9.35 -7.18
N GLN A 60 -1.78 -8.80 -8.26
CA GLN A 60 -0.73 -9.47 -9.02
C GLN A 60 0.60 -9.47 -8.25
N ALA A 61 1.00 -8.32 -7.70
CA ALA A 61 2.24 -8.20 -6.93
C ALA A 61 2.32 -9.19 -5.76
N LYS A 62 1.22 -9.48 -5.06
CA LYS A 62 1.19 -10.48 -3.96
C LYS A 62 1.39 -11.93 -4.40
N ARG A 63 1.19 -12.24 -5.69
CA ARG A 63 1.47 -13.57 -6.23
C ARG A 63 2.96 -13.79 -6.45
N GLU A 64 3.69 -12.72 -6.71
CA GLU A 64 5.11 -12.73 -7.08
C GLU A 64 6.02 -12.41 -5.88
N LEU A 65 5.57 -11.52 -4.99
CA LEU A 65 6.38 -10.98 -3.90
C LEU A 65 5.95 -11.60 -2.56
N LEU A 66 6.75 -12.55 -2.06
CA LEU A 66 6.47 -13.28 -0.81
C LEU A 66 6.24 -12.33 0.38
N TRP A 67 7.10 -11.32 0.54
CA TRP A 67 7.00 -10.37 1.65
C TRP A 67 5.72 -9.50 1.60
N LEU A 68 5.11 -9.33 0.43
CA LEU A 68 3.85 -8.60 0.27
C LEU A 68 2.64 -9.49 0.59
N LYS A 69 2.79 -10.81 0.41
CA LYS A 69 1.76 -11.79 0.75
C LYS A 69 1.51 -11.88 2.26
N ASP A 70 2.53 -11.60 3.06
CA ASP A 70 2.49 -11.67 4.53
C ASP A 70 1.68 -10.55 5.19
N VAL A 71 1.26 -9.52 4.45
CA VAL A 71 0.45 -8.42 4.97
C VAL A 71 -0.98 -8.47 4.45
N ALA A 72 -1.94 -7.95 5.23
CA ALA A 72 -3.33 -7.84 4.80
C ALA A 72 -3.46 -6.94 3.55
N SER A 73 -4.45 -7.20 2.69
CA SER A 73 -4.68 -6.36 1.49
C SER A 73 -5.39 -5.05 1.82
N THR A 74 -6.22 -5.04 2.85
CA THR A 74 -7.02 -3.86 3.23
C THR A 74 -6.19 -2.60 3.45
N PRO A 75 -5.04 -2.62 4.16
CA PRO A 75 -4.23 -1.42 4.35
C PRO A 75 -3.47 -0.97 3.10
N LEU A 76 -3.26 -1.87 2.14
CA LEU A 76 -2.62 -1.54 0.85
C LEU A 76 -3.58 -0.82 -0.09
N GLN A 77 -4.88 -0.95 0.15
CA GLN A 77 -5.97 -0.44 -0.67
C GLN A 77 -6.47 0.94 -0.23
N GLN A 78 -6.01 1.47 0.91
CA GLN A 78 -6.49 2.76 1.45
C GLN A 78 -5.89 3.98 0.77
#